data_AF-A0A519RIJ1-F1
#
_entry.id   AF-A0A519RIJ1-F1
#
_cell.length_a   1.000
_cell.length_b   1.000
_cell.length_c   1.000
_cell.angle_alpha   90.00
_cell.angle_beta   90.00
_cell.angle_gamma   90.00
#
_symmetry.space_group_name_H-M   'P 1'
#
loop_
_entity.id
_entity.type
_entity.pdbx_description
1 polymer ?
#
loop_
_entity_poly.entity_id
_entity_poly.type
_entity_poly.pdbx_seq_one_letter_code
_entity_poly.pdbx_strand_id
1 'polypeptide(L)'
;MKTKTGVIQLFFLSILAICSSCSMEAGNAKQLNPADSFMPMQIGNTWTLGAQNYTKILDTVRIGNGLYYKFYSLVGGDATDVKYLRIDKDDNLLESYPDQPGKLYVHAKFGAEVNDEFFTIGDGSVNDYKVRVTEKTADRMTFEFDMVNHPKLKGNTHKVSYIKGLGIDEKWKSITIDGKTVRSE
;
A
#
# COMPACT_ATOMS: atom_id res chain seq x y z
N MET A 1 64.92 -32.32 -38.40
CA MET A 1 65.48 -33.39 -37.56
C MET A 1 65.55 -32.89 -36.11
N LYS A 2 64.85 -33.55 -35.17
CA LYS A 2 65.00 -33.56 -33.68
C LYS A 2 64.97 -32.20 -32.92
N THR A 3 63.84 -31.80 -32.33
CA THR A 3 63.33 -32.02 -30.94
C THR A 3 64.03 -31.25 -29.81
N LYS A 4 63.27 -30.43 -29.07
CA LYS A 4 62.93 -30.51 -27.61
C LYS A 4 62.42 -29.12 -27.13
N THR A 5 61.12 -28.97 -26.83
CA THR A 5 60.48 -29.11 -25.50
C THR A 5 60.95 -28.09 -24.47
N GLY A 6 60.05 -27.16 -24.10
CA GLY A 6 60.20 -26.22 -23.00
C GLY A 6 58.83 -25.72 -22.55
N VAL A 7 58.28 -26.40 -21.55
CA VAL A 7 57.00 -26.15 -20.87
C VAL A 7 57.06 -24.79 -20.14
N ILE A 8 56.11 -23.88 -20.42
CA ILE A 8 55.67 -22.87 -19.44
C ILE A 8 54.15 -22.81 -19.50
N GLN A 9 53.56 -23.59 -18.59
CA GLN A 9 52.18 -23.52 -18.14
C GLN A 9 52.23 -22.73 -16.83
N LEU A 10 51.44 -21.66 -16.69
CA LEU A 10 50.66 -21.30 -15.50
C LEU A 10 50.16 -19.84 -15.58
N PHE A 11 48.85 -19.67 -15.36
CA PHE A 11 48.16 -18.53 -14.74
C PHE A 11 48.22 -17.21 -15.53
N PHE A 12 47.14 -16.67 -16.07
CA PHE A 12 45.96 -16.23 -15.34
C PHE A 12 44.73 -16.26 -16.26
N LEU A 13 43.93 -17.30 -16.10
CA LEU A 13 42.57 -17.41 -16.60
C LEU A 13 41.65 -16.96 -15.46
N SER A 14 41.43 -15.65 -15.28
CA SER A 14 40.49 -15.16 -14.25
C SER A 14 40.18 -13.66 -14.37
N ILE A 15 39.67 -13.24 -15.52
CA ILE A 15 38.79 -12.05 -15.57
C ILE A 15 37.59 -12.38 -16.47
N LEU A 16 36.89 -13.47 -16.16
CA LEU A 16 35.44 -13.47 -16.33
C LEU A 16 34.91 -12.58 -15.20
N ALA A 17 34.85 -11.28 -15.47
CA ALA A 17 34.00 -10.39 -14.70
C ALA A 17 32.57 -10.86 -14.97
N ILE A 18 32.10 -11.76 -14.10
CA ILE A 18 30.71 -12.11 -13.96
C ILE A 18 30.05 -10.78 -13.60
N CYS A 19 29.46 -10.11 -14.60
CA CYS A 19 28.43 -9.12 -14.38
C CYS A 19 27.26 -9.89 -13.75
N SER A 20 27.38 -10.18 -12.46
CA SER A 20 26.26 -10.47 -11.60
C SER A 20 25.46 -9.18 -11.60
N SER A 21 24.61 -9.01 -12.62
CA SER A 21 23.45 -8.14 -12.47
C SER A 21 22.73 -8.72 -11.27
N CYS A 22 22.94 -8.09 -10.12
CA CYS A 22 22.01 -8.22 -9.03
C CYS A 22 20.73 -7.61 -9.60
N SER A 23 19.92 -8.44 -10.27
CA SER A 23 18.50 -8.15 -10.38
C SER A 23 18.06 -8.14 -8.93
N MET A 24 18.06 -6.96 -8.32
CA MET A 24 17.11 -6.71 -7.27
C MET A 24 15.79 -7.08 -7.92
N GLU A 25 15.31 -8.29 -7.64
CA GLU A 25 13.90 -8.60 -7.79
C GLU A 25 13.25 -7.51 -6.95
N ALA A 26 12.87 -6.41 -7.59
CA ALA A 26 11.93 -5.47 -7.06
C ALA A 26 10.76 -6.37 -6.74
N GLY A 27 10.62 -6.71 -5.45
CA GLY A 27 9.87 -7.87 -5.00
C GLY A 27 8.60 -7.95 -5.82
N ASN A 28 8.40 -9.10 -6.48
CA ASN A 28 7.17 -9.43 -7.18
C ASN A 28 6.04 -9.44 -6.13
N ALA A 29 5.64 -8.26 -5.68
CA ALA A 29 4.39 -8.04 -5.02
C ALA A 29 3.38 -8.45 -6.07
N LYS A 30 2.82 -9.65 -5.88
CA LYS A 30 1.78 -10.22 -6.74
C LYS A 30 0.80 -9.09 -7.02
N GLN A 31 0.82 -8.56 -8.24
CA GLN A 31 -0.13 -7.54 -8.63
C GLN A 31 -1.47 -8.24 -8.67
N LEU A 32 -2.20 -8.16 -7.55
CA LEU A 32 -3.56 -8.66 -7.48
C LEU A 32 -4.32 -7.97 -8.61
N ASN A 33 -5.14 -8.74 -9.32
CA ASN A 33 -6.08 -8.14 -10.25
C ASN A 33 -6.84 -7.06 -9.47
N PRO A 34 -6.93 -5.81 -9.98
CA PRO A 34 -7.65 -4.74 -9.30
C PRO A 34 -9.03 -5.18 -8.79
N ALA A 35 -9.74 -6.00 -9.56
CA ALA A 35 -11.06 -6.55 -9.21
C ALA A 35 -11.07 -7.43 -7.95
N ASP A 36 -9.93 -7.98 -7.53
CA ASP A 36 -9.81 -8.88 -6.38
C ASP A 36 -9.36 -8.16 -5.11
N SER A 37 -8.92 -6.89 -5.21
CA SER A 37 -8.39 -6.12 -4.09
C SER A 37 -9.44 -5.19 -3.48
N PHE A 38 -9.47 -5.11 -2.15
CA PHE A 38 -10.24 -4.07 -1.45
C PHE A 38 -9.65 -2.67 -1.58
N MET A 39 -8.42 -2.54 -2.08
CA MET A 39 -7.80 -1.25 -2.37
C MET A 39 -6.86 -1.35 -3.57
N PRO A 40 -7.37 -1.16 -4.81
CA PRO A 40 -6.57 -1.26 -6.02
C PRO A 40 -5.38 -0.26 -6.05
N MET A 41 -4.16 -0.79 -6.11
CA MET A 41 -2.92 -0.02 -6.04
C MET A 41 -2.30 0.18 -7.43
N GLN A 42 -2.72 1.22 -8.15
CA GLN A 42 -2.17 1.54 -9.47
C GLN A 42 -2.17 3.06 -9.72
N ILE A 43 -1.07 3.56 -10.26
CA ILE A 43 -0.95 4.97 -10.67
C ILE A 43 -2.07 5.30 -11.67
N GLY A 44 -2.76 6.42 -11.43
CA GLY A 44 -3.89 6.86 -12.23
C GLY A 44 -5.26 6.45 -11.69
N ASN A 45 -5.34 5.50 -10.76
CA ASN A 45 -6.61 5.20 -10.07
C ASN A 45 -7.14 6.46 -9.38
N THR A 46 -8.42 6.75 -9.57
CA THR A 46 -9.04 8.02 -9.15
C THR A 46 -10.44 7.79 -8.60
N TRP A 47 -10.75 8.49 -7.52
CA TRP A 47 -12.07 8.56 -6.87
C TRP A 47 -12.52 10.02 -6.83
N THR A 48 -13.68 10.33 -7.42
CA THR A 48 -14.07 11.73 -7.69
C THR A 48 -15.49 12.00 -7.19
N LEU A 49 -15.62 13.06 -6.38
CA LEU A 49 -16.89 13.72 -6.05
C LEU A 49 -17.13 14.96 -6.94
N GLY A 50 -16.05 15.61 -7.38
CA GLY A 50 -16.05 16.72 -8.32
C GLY A 50 -14.64 17.28 -8.53
N ALA A 51 -14.52 18.34 -9.33
CA ALA A 51 -13.23 18.95 -9.67
C ALA A 51 -12.42 19.44 -8.44
N GLN A 52 -13.10 19.75 -7.34
CA GLN A 52 -12.51 20.23 -6.08
C GLN A 52 -12.49 19.17 -4.97
N ASN A 53 -12.95 17.95 -5.26
CA ASN A 53 -13.07 16.86 -4.29
C ASN A 53 -12.75 15.53 -4.95
N TYR A 54 -11.50 15.09 -4.85
CA TYR A 54 -11.05 13.83 -5.44
C TYR A 54 -9.83 13.26 -4.73
N THR A 55 -9.63 11.96 -4.89
CA THR A 55 -8.40 11.24 -4.50
C THR A 55 -7.82 10.58 -5.74
N LYS A 56 -6.50 10.69 -5.94
CA LYS A 56 -5.79 10.09 -7.08
C LYS A 56 -4.46 9.50 -6.65
N ILE A 57 -4.12 8.33 -7.20
CA ILE A 57 -2.78 7.76 -7.08
C ILE A 57 -1.86 8.41 -8.12
N LEU A 58 -0.85 9.16 -7.66
CA LEU A 58 0.01 9.94 -8.55
C LEU A 58 1.33 9.26 -8.88
N ASP A 59 1.92 8.55 -7.93
CA ASP A 59 3.28 8.03 -8.05
C ASP A 59 3.51 6.89 -7.05
N THR A 60 4.71 6.33 -7.05
CA THR A 60 5.23 5.42 -6.04
C THR A 60 6.50 5.97 -5.39
N VAL A 61 6.75 5.55 -4.15
CA VAL A 61 7.97 5.89 -3.40
C VAL A 61 8.43 4.67 -2.61
N ARG A 62 9.75 4.51 -2.48
CA ARG A 62 10.33 3.52 -1.56
C ARG A 62 10.50 4.12 -0.18
N ILE A 63 9.90 3.49 0.82
CA ILE A 63 10.01 3.86 2.23
C ILE A 63 10.47 2.62 2.99
N GLY A 64 11.70 2.68 3.53
CA GLY A 64 12.40 1.49 3.98
C GLY A 64 12.48 0.44 2.87
N ASN A 65 11.98 -0.77 3.16
CA ASN A 65 11.96 -1.87 2.20
C ASN A 65 10.65 -2.00 1.41
N GLY A 66 9.66 -1.12 1.64
CA GLY A 66 8.35 -1.16 0.99
C GLY A 66 8.24 -0.21 -0.19
N LEU A 67 7.53 -0.62 -1.25
CA LEU A 67 7.04 0.26 -2.30
C LEU A 67 5.64 0.76 -1.92
N TYR A 68 5.48 2.07 -1.77
CA TYR A 68 4.22 2.73 -1.39
C TYR A 68 3.69 3.57 -2.53
N TYR A 69 2.37 3.64 -2.66
CA TYR A 69 1.65 4.46 -3.62
C TYR A 69 1.24 5.78 -2.98
N LYS A 70 1.49 6.89 -3.68
CA LYS A 70 1.14 8.24 -3.23
C LYS A 70 -0.32 8.55 -3.59
N PHE A 71 -1.18 8.51 -2.59
CA PHE A 71 -2.55 8.98 -2.64
C PHE A 71 -2.59 10.47 -2.38
N TYR A 72 -2.96 11.25 -3.38
CA TYR A 72 -3.19 12.68 -3.26
C TYR A 72 -4.69 12.94 -3.24
N SER A 73 -5.16 13.64 -2.22
CA SER A 73 -6.55 14.05 -2.08
C SER A 73 -6.66 15.57 -2.11
N LEU A 74 -7.59 16.10 -2.90
CA LEU A 74 -8.05 17.48 -2.85
C LEU A 74 -9.43 17.49 -2.19
N VAL A 75 -9.65 18.33 -1.19
CA VAL A 75 -10.91 18.48 -0.46
C VAL A 75 -11.27 19.95 -0.42
N GLY A 76 -12.49 20.31 -0.83
CA GLY A 76 -12.96 21.70 -0.82
C GLY A 76 -12.27 22.67 -1.80
N GLY A 77 -11.26 22.19 -2.54
CA GLY A 77 -10.50 22.99 -3.50
C GLY A 77 -9.27 23.70 -2.93
N ASP A 78 -9.06 23.66 -1.61
CA ASP A 78 -7.98 24.35 -0.91
C ASP A 78 -7.20 23.44 0.07
N ALA A 79 -7.84 22.40 0.62
CA ALA A 79 -7.20 21.43 1.48
C ALA A 79 -6.65 20.25 0.68
N THR A 80 -5.41 19.86 0.96
CA THR A 80 -4.78 18.69 0.37
C THR A 80 -4.33 17.71 1.45
N ASP A 81 -4.55 16.43 1.21
CA ASP A 81 -4.03 15.34 2.03
C ASP A 81 -3.18 14.40 1.16
N VAL A 82 -2.06 13.93 1.71
CA VAL A 82 -1.15 13.01 1.02
C VAL A 82 -0.87 11.83 1.92
N LYS A 83 -1.33 10.65 1.49
CA LYS A 83 -1.04 9.38 2.15
C LYS A 83 -0.15 8.52 1.27
N TYR A 84 0.71 7.74 1.90
CA TYR A 84 1.56 6.78 1.22
C TYR A 84 1.15 5.39 1.68
N LEU A 85 0.44 4.67 0.83
CA LEU A 85 -0.20 3.40 1.19
C LEU A 85 0.39 2.23 0.42
N ARG A 86 0.40 1.05 1.02
CA ARG A 86 0.68 -0.21 0.33
C ARG A 86 -0.18 -1.34 0.88
N ILE A 87 -0.36 -2.38 0.07
CA ILE A 87 -0.84 -3.68 0.53
C ILE A 87 0.39 -4.55 0.80
N ASP A 88 0.43 -5.22 1.95
CA ASP A 88 1.46 -6.20 2.26
C ASP A 88 1.11 -7.62 1.82
N LYS A 89 1.99 -8.58 2.11
CA LYS A 89 1.80 -9.99 1.75
C LYS A 89 0.63 -10.67 2.46
N ASP A 90 0.15 -10.09 3.57
CA ASP A 90 -0.93 -10.63 4.40
C ASP A 90 -2.25 -9.88 4.13
N ASP A 91 -2.31 -9.12 3.03
CA ASP A 91 -3.45 -8.29 2.62
C ASP A 91 -3.84 -7.21 3.64
N ASN A 92 -2.84 -6.64 4.31
CA ASN A 92 -3.02 -5.48 5.17
C ASN A 92 -2.77 -4.19 4.39
N LEU A 93 -3.64 -3.19 4.57
CA LEU A 93 -3.43 -1.83 4.12
C LEU A 93 -2.58 -1.07 5.13
N LEU A 94 -1.38 -0.68 4.70
CA LEU A 94 -0.38 -0.05 5.53
C LEU A 94 -0.05 1.35 5.02
N GLU A 95 0.20 2.26 5.95
CA GLU A 95 0.66 3.62 5.69
C GLU A 95 2.02 3.87 6.34
N SER A 96 2.91 4.58 5.67
CA SER A 96 4.18 5.05 6.23
C SER A 96 4.65 6.28 5.48
N TYR A 97 5.40 7.17 6.11
CA TYR A 97 5.81 8.43 5.49
C TYR A 97 7.32 8.49 5.24
N PRO A 98 7.78 9.12 4.14
CA PRO A 98 9.21 9.23 3.84
C PRO A 98 10.05 9.95 4.90
N ASP A 99 9.47 10.90 5.61
CA ASP A 99 10.11 11.64 6.71
C ASP A 99 10.09 10.87 8.04
N GLN A 100 9.28 9.80 8.14
CA GLN A 100 9.16 8.94 9.32
C GLN A 100 9.12 7.44 8.92
N PRO A 101 10.16 6.92 8.24
CA PRO A 101 10.14 5.60 7.63
C PRO A 101 10.04 4.43 8.62
N GLY A 102 10.30 4.69 9.91
CA GLY A 102 10.15 3.71 10.99
C GLY A 102 8.73 3.61 11.56
N LYS A 103 7.83 4.53 11.21
CA LYS A 103 6.42 4.49 11.66
C LYS A 103 5.54 3.86 10.60
N LEU A 104 4.74 2.89 11.03
CA LEU A 104 3.84 2.13 10.20
C LEU A 104 2.45 2.17 10.83
N TYR A 105 1.44 2.53 10.04
CA TYR A 105 0.04 2.58 10.47
C TYR A 105 -0.76 1.53 9.71
N VAL A 106 -1.43 0.63 10.41
CA VAL A 106 -2.31 -0.39 9.82
C VAL A 106 -3.72 0.20 9.70
N HIS A 107 -4.17 0.48 8.47
CA HIS A 107 -5.52 1.00 8.21
C HIS A 107 -6.57 -0.10 8.13
N ALA A 108 -6.20 -1.23 7.53
CA ALA A 108 -7.12 -2.34 7.33
C ALA A 108 -6.35 -3.66 7.31
N LYS A 109 -7.00 -4.72 7.77
CA LYS A 109 -6.54 -6.11 7.64
C LYS A 109 -7.61 -6.87 6.88
N PHE A 110 -7.49 -6.99 5.56
CA PHE A 110 -8.58 -7.54 4.74
C PHE A 110 -8.79 -9.05 4.95
N GLY A 111 -7.80 -9.74 5.51
CA GLY A 111 -7.91 -11.13 5.97
C GLY A 111 -8.62 -11.32 7.32
N ALA A 112 -8.86 -10.27 8.11
CA ALA A 112 -9.42 -10.37 9.46
C ALA A 112 -10.90 -10.79 9.45
N GLU A 113 -11.38 -11.41 10.52
CA GLU A 113 -12.77 -11.84 10.70
C GLU A 113 -13.62 -10.80 11.44
N VAL A 114 -14.95 -10.94 11.38
CA VAL A 114 -15.86 -10.04 12.10
C VAL A 114 -15.59 -10.12 13.60
N ASN A 115 -15.51 -8.96 14.25
CA ASN A 115 -15.10 -8.74 15.64
C ASN A 115 -13.60 -8.90 15.95
N ASP A 116 -12.75 -9.20 14.96
CA ASP A 116 -11.31 -9.08 15.18
C ASP A 116 -10.94 -7.63 15.49
N GLU A 117 -9.95 -7.49 16.37
CA GLU A 117 -9.45 -6.19 16.83
C GLU A 117 -7.94 -6.07 16.58
N PHE A 118 -7.49 -4.88 16.24
CA PHE A 118 -6.07 -4.55 16.13
C PHE A 118 -5.83 -3.07 16.44
N PHE A 119 -4.58 -2.70 16.61
CA PHE A 119 -4.18 -1.31 16.77
C PHE A 119 -3.55 -0.79 15.48
N THR A 120 -3.78 0.48 15.17
CA THR A 120 -3.16 1.14 13.99
C THR A 120 -1.64 1.21 14.13
N ILE A 121 -1.13 1.51 15.33
CA ILE A 121 0.30 1.69 15.62
C ILE A 121 0.75 0.65 16.65
N GLY A 122 -0.07 0.40 17.68
CA GLY A 122 0.25 -0.51 18.77
C GLY A 122 1.22 0.06 19.81
N ASP A 123 1.41 1.37 19.85
CA ASP A 123 2.34 2.05 20.76
C ASP A 123 1.66 2.66 22.00
N GLY A 124 0.32 2.57 22.09
CA GLY A 124 -0.45 3.12 23.20
C GLY A 124 -0.51 4.66 23.21
N SER A 125 -0.05 5.32 22.14
CA SER A 125 -0.14 6.77 22.02
C SER A 125 -1.60 7.24 21.90
N VAL A 126 -1.81 8.54 22.08
CA VAL A 126 -3.15 9.15 21.94
C VAL A 126 -3.69 9.07 20.51
N ASN A 127 -2.83 8.86 19.51
CA ASN A 127 -3.20 8.75 18.11
C ASN A 127 -3.34 7.28 17.65
N ASP A 128 -3.14 6.33 18.56
CA ASP A 128 -3.32 4.91 18.26
C ASP A 128 -4.80 4.54 18.35
N TYR A 129 -5.38 4.17 17.22
CA TYR A 129 -6.76 3.69 17.16
C TYR A 129 -6.80 2.20 17.45
N LYS A 130 -7.74 1.81 18.31
CA LYS A 130 -8.25 0.44 18.33
C LYS A 130 -9.24 0.31 17.17
N VAL A 131 -9.00 -0.66 16.30
CA VAL A 131 -9.81 -0.94 15.12
C VAL A 131 -10.52 -2.26 15.31
N ARG A 132 -11.82 -2.31 15.01
CA ARG A 132 -12.64 -3.52 15.06
C ARG A 132 -13.31 -3.77 13.72
N VAL A 133 -13.28 -5.01 13.24
CA VAL A 133 -14.03 -5.41 12.04
C VAL A 133 -15.52 -5.50 12.39
N THR A 134 -16.36 -4.68 11.77
CA THR A 134 -17.81 -4.66 12.04
C THR A 134 -18.63 -5.37 10.98
N GLU A 135 -18.06 -5.55 9.79
CA GLU A 135 -18.73 -6.19 8.66
C GLU A 135 -17.69 -6.85 7.76
N LYS A 136 -17.98 -8.06 7.29
CA LYS A 136 -17.22 -8.75 6.26
C LYS A 136 -18.18 -9.56 5.40
N THR A 137 -18.12 -9.33 4.10
CA THR A 137 -18.79 -10.10 3.06
C THR A 137 -17.78 -10.45 1.97
N ALA A 138 -18.22 -11.10 0.90
CA ALA A 138 -17.34 -11.37 -0.25
C ALA A 138 -16.79 -10.08 -0.88
N ASP A 139 -17.60 -9.01 -0.91
CA ASP A 139 -17.31 -7.81 -1.69
C ASP A 139 -17.14 -6.54 -0.84
N ARG A 140 -17.50 -6.59 0.44
CA ARG A 140 -17.46 -5.44 1.35
C ARG A 140 -16.83 -5.79 2.69
N MET A 141 -16.02 -4.87 3.21
CA MET A 141 -15.49 -4.95 4.56
C MET A 141 -15.57 -3.58 5.25
N THR A 142 -15.99 -3.56 6.51
CA THR A 142 -16.15 -2.32 7.30
C THR A 142 -15.38 -2.42 8.61
N PHE A 143 -14.63 -1.38 8.91
CA PHE A 143 -13.80 -1.23 10.11
C PHE A 143 -14.32 -0.05 10.94
N GLU A 144 -14.39 -0.22 12.25
CA GLU A 144 -14.71 0.83 13.22
C GLU A 144 -13.45 1.20 14.00
N PHE A 145 -13.19 2.50 14.13
CA PHE A 145 -11.97 3.06 14.72
C PHE A 145 -12.32 3.84 15.99
N ASP A 146 -11.62 3.56 17.08
CA ASP A 146 -11.76 4.26 18.38
C ASP A 146 -10.39 4.70 18.91
N MET A 147 -10.24 5.99 19.26
CA MET A 147 -9.06 6.53 19.92
C MET A 147 -9.10 6.22 21.42
N VAL A 148 -8.98 4.95 21.80
CA VAL A 148 -9.21 4.47 23.17
C VAL A 148 -8.33 5.13 24.26
N ASN A 149 -7.21 5.72 23.85
CA ASN A 149 -6.26 6.41 24.72
C ASN A 149 -6.38 7.95 24.67
N HIS A 150 -7.21 8.51 23.78
CA HIS A 150 -7.34 9.96 23.65
C HIS A 150 -8.29 10.53 24.72
N PRO A 151 -7.88 11.55 25.50
CA PRO A 151 -8.62 12.01 26.68
C PRO A 151 -10.02 12.57 26.38
N LYS A 152 -10.25 13.05 25.16
CA LYS A 152 -11.53 13.67 24.73
C LYS A 152 -12.26 12.93 23.61
N LEU A 153 -11.56 12.03 22.92
CA LEU A 153 -12.08 11.40 21.69
C LEU A 153 -12.35 9.90 21.86
N LYS A 154 -11.90 9.31 22.97
CA LYS A 154 -12.27 7.95 23.35
C LYS A 154 -13.79 7.75 23.29
N GLY A 155 -14.22 6.70 22.60
CA GLY A 155 -15.62 6.34 22.40
C GLY A 155 -16.31 7.09 21.26
N ASN A 156 -15.69 8.12 20.68
CA ASN A 156 -16.20 8.79 19.47
C ASN A 156 -15.69 8.04 18.24
N THR A 157 -16.37 6.93 17.93
CA THR A 157 -15.94 6.05 16.85
C THR A 157 -16.29 6.60 15.47
N HIS A 158 -15.53 6.20 14.46
CA HIS A 158 -15.88 6.38 13.05
C HIS A 158 -15.70 5.07 12.28
N LYS A 159 -16.32 4.96 11.11
CA LYS A 159 -16.27 3.76 10.29
C LYS A 159 -15.66 4.05 8.93
N VAL A 160 -14.86 3.10 8.44
CA VAL A 160 -14.32 3.11 7.08
C VAL A 160 -14.74 1.80 6.42
N SER A 161 -15.41 1.92 5.27
CA SER A 161 -15.85 0.79 4.46
C SER A 161 -15.00 0.68 3.20
N TYR A 162 -14.77 -0.54 2.73
CA TYR A 162 -14.10 -0.83 1.47
C TYR A 162 -14.97 -1.77 0.64
N ILE A 163 -15.03 -1.53 -0.67
CA ILE A 163 -15.62 -2.44 -1.65
C ILE A 163 -14.52 -3.00 -2.54
N LYS A 164 -14.51 -4.32 -2.68
CA LYS A 164 -13.58 -5.04 -3.54
C LYS A 164 -13.69 -4.55 -4.99
N GLY A 165 -12.55 -4.33 -5.64
CA GLY A 165 -12.46 -3.74 -6.97
C GLY A 165 -12.64 -2.23 -7.02
N LEU A 166 -13.17 -1.60 -5.96
CA LEU A 166 -13.50 -0.17 -5.95
C LEU A 166 -12.69 0.64 -4.95
N GLY A 167 -12.15 0.07 -3.88
CA GLY A 167 -11.46 0.85 -2.85
C GLY A 167 -12.41 1.34 -1.75
N ILE A 168 -12.16 2.56 -1.27
CA ILE A 168 -12.92 3.19 -0.18
C ILE A 168 -14.38 3.40 -0.61
N ASP A 169 -15.32 2.90 0.19
CA ASP A 169 -16.76 3.03 -0.03
C ASP A 169 -17.29 4.34 0.55
N GLU A 170 -17.11 5.40 -0.23
CA GLU A 170 -17.77 6.69 -0.04
C GLU A 170 -18.70 6.98 -1.21
N LYS A 171 -19.40 8.12 -1.14
CA LYS A 171 -20.39 8.56 -2.14
C LYS A 171 -19.74 9.10 -3.42
N TRP A 172 -18.70 8.46 -3.92
CA TRP A 172 -17.98 8.85 -5.12
C TRP A 172 -18.92 8.88 -6.33
N LYS A 173 -18.96 10.02 -7.03
CA LYS A 173 -19.72 10.15 -8.28
C LYS A 173 -19.06 9.39 -9.43
N SER A 174 -17.73 9.30 -9.43
CA SER A 174 -17.00 8.51 -10.40
C SER A 174 -15.79 7.83 -9.79
N ILE A 175 -15.52 6.60 -10.23
CA ILE A 175 -14.34 5.84 -9.87
C ILE A 175 -13.71 5.30 -11.15
N THR A 176 -12.41 5.56 -11.31
CA THR A 176 -11.59 5.01 -12.40
C THR A 176 -10.51 4.12 -11.81
N ILE A 177 -10.51 2.85 -12.21
CA ILE A 177 -9.55 1.82 -11.79
C ILE A 177 -8.93 1.22 -13.03
N ASP A 178 -7.59 1.14 -13.07
CA ASP A 178 -6.85 0.59 -14.21
C ASP A 178 -7.26 1.25 -15.56
N GLY A 179 -7.37 2.58 -15.53
CA GLY A 179 -7.78 3.38 -16.69
C GLY A 179 -9.24 3.20 -17.15
N LYS A 180 -10.04 2.39 -16.46
CA LYS A 180 -11.44 2.15 -16.78
C LYS A 180 -12.36 2.78 -15.75
N THR A 181 -13.37 3.50 -16.21
CA THR A 181 -14.44 4.00 -15.33
C THR A 181 -15.34 2.84 -14.93
N VAL A 182 -15.30 2.46 -13.65
CA VAL A 182 -16.04 1.32 -13.07
C VAL A 182 -17.29 1.77 -12.30
N ARG A 183 -17.39 3.07 -12.00
CA ARG A 183 -18.60 3.72 -11.46
C ARG A 183 -18.71 5.12 -12.06
N SER A 184 -19.92 5.52 -12.44
CA SER A 184 -20.28 6.87 -12.83
C SER A 184 -21.76 7.11 -12.49
N GLU A 185 -22.07 8.25 -11.89
CA GLU A 185 -23.43 8.76 -11.65
C GLU A 185 -23.78 9.90 -12.62
#